data_AF-A0A963G1X2-F1
#
_entry.id   AF-A0A963G1X2-F1
#
_cell.length_a   1.000
_cell.length_b   1.000
_cell.length_c   1.000
_cell.angle_alpha   90.00
_cell.angle_beta   90.00
_cell.angle_gamma   90.00
#
_symmetry.space_group_name_H-M   'P 1'
#
loop_
_entity.id
_entity.type
_entity.pdbx_description
1 polymer ?
#
loop_
_entity_poly.entity_id
_entity_poly.type
_entity_poly.pdbx_seq_one_letter_code
_entity_poly.pdbx_strand_id
1 'polypeptide(L)'
;HSLGADEAAINAWCGTWIAAGFDALEAMLADDGRRGDFCFGGRPGLADVYLVPQVESARRFQVDLSRWPRIAAVDAACGALDAFQRAAPAQQPDAG
;
A
#
# COMPACT_ATOMS: atom_id res chain seq x y z
N HIS A 1 -23.96 -0.52 -22.06
CA HIS A 1 -22.64 -0.97 -22.53
C HIS A 1 -21.87 -1.47 -21.33
N SER A 2 -21.96 -2.76 -21.03
CA SER A 2 -21.17 -3.38 -19.97
C SER A 2 -19.77 -3.58 -20.51
N LEU A 3 -18.77 -2.94 -19.91
CA LEU A 3 -17.37 -3.12 -20.27
C LEU A 3 -16.99 -4.57 -19.96
N GLY A 4 -17.02 -5.43 -20.99
CA GLY A 4 -16.59 -6.82 -20.96
C GLY A 4 -15.06 -6.95 -20.91
N ALA A 5 -14.41 -6.19 -20.04
CA ALA A 5 -13.01 -6.42 -19.72
C ALA A 5 -12.96 -7.61 -18.74
N ASP A 6 -12.35 -8.69 -19.20
CA ASP A 6 -12.07 -9.88 -18.40
C ASP A 6 -11.39 -9.44 -17.10
N GLU A 7 -11.81 -9.95 -15.94
CA GLU A 7 -11.32 -9.52 -14.62
C GLU A 7 -9.78 -9.60 -14.53
N ALA A 8 -9.20 -10.56 -15.25
CA ALA A 8 -7.75 -10.70 -15.46
C ALA A 8 -7.10 -9.50 -16.17
N ALA A 9 -7.76 -8.91 -17.17
CA ALA A 9 -7.24 -7.74 -17.89
C ALA A 9 -7.26 -6.48 -17.02
N ILE A 10 -8.29 -6.33 -16.18
CA ILE A 10 -8.36 -5.23 -15.21
C ILE A 10 -7.24 -5.38 -14.17
N ASN A 11 -7.06 -6.59 -13.63
CA ASN A 11 -6.01 -6.88 -12.65
C ASN A 11 -4.60 -6.66 -13.23
N ALA A 12 -4.36 -7.06 -14.49
CA ALA A 12 -3.09 -6.83 -15.17
C ALA A 12 -2.79 -5.34 -15.39
N TRP A 13 -3.81 -4.55 -15.77
CA TRP A 13 -3.68 -3.11 -15.93
C TRP A 13 -3.40 -2.42 -14.59
N CYS A 14 -4.17 -2.73 -13.55
CA CYS A 14 -3.95 -2.21 -12.20
C CYS A 14 -2.56 -2.59 -11.67
N GLY A 15 -2.16 -3.86 -11.82
CA GLY A 15 -0.85 -4.34 -11.40
C GLY A 15 0.30 -3.58 -12.07
N THR A 16 0.16 -3.22 -13.35
CA THR A 16 1.19 -2.45 -14.08
C THR A 16 1.45 -1.08 -13.43
N TRP A 17 0.38 -0.33 -13.13
CA TRP A 17 0.51 1.01 -12.55
C TRP A 17 0.91 0.98 -11.07
N ILE A 18 0.38 0.02 -10.32
CA ILE A 18 0.76 -0.21 -8.92
C ILE A 18 2.25 -0.54 -8.86
N ALA A 19 2.74 -1.43 -9.73
CA ALA A 19 4.14 -1.82 -9.74
C ALA A 19 5.07 -0.65 -10.07
N ALA A 20 4.74 0.17 -11.06
CA ALA A 20 5.54 1.35 -11.41
C ALA A 20 5.61 2.37 -10.26
N GLY A 21 4.48 2.61 -9.57
CA GLY A 21 4.44 3.49 -8.39
C GLY A 21 5.25 2.94 -7.22
N PHE A 22 5.13 1.64 -6.94
CA PHE A 22 5.87 0.98 -5.87
C PHE A 22 7.36 0.89 -6.17
N ASP A 23 7.78 0.68 -7.42
CA ASP A 23 9.18 0.72 -7.82
C ASP A 23 9.81 2.09 -7.51
N ALA A 24 9.12 3.18 -7.85
CA ALA A 24 9.59 4.52 -7.55
C ALA A 24 9.63 4.80 -6.04
N LEU A 25 8.57 4.45 -5.31
CA LEU A 25 8.50 4.68 -3.87
C LEU A 25 9.54 3.85 -3.11
N GLU A 26 9.72 2.57 -3.44
CA GLU A 26 10.72 1.70 -2.82
C GLU A 26 12.14 2.27 -3.01
N ALA A 27 12.44 2.81 -4.19
CA ALA A 27 13.71 3.49 -4.44
C ALA A 27 13.87 4.75 -3.57
N MET A 28 12.82 5.57 -3.43
CA MET A 28 12.85 6.74 -2.53
C MET A 28 13.05 6.33 -1.06
N LEU A 29 12.38 5.26 -0.61
CA LEU A 29 12.55 4.71 0.75
C LEU A 29 13.94 4.10 0.98
N ALA A 30 14.62 3.68 -0.08
CA ALA A 30 15.99 3.16 0.01
C ALA A 30 17.03 4.28 0.08
N ASP A 31 16.77 5.43 -0.57
CA ASP A 31 17.70 6.56 -0.64
C ASP A 31 17.68 7.44 0.64
N ASP A 32 16.54 7.50 1.35
CA ASP A 32 16.44 8.24 2.61
C ASP A 32 17.01 7.46 3.80
N GLY A 33 18.32 7.60 4.03
CA GLY A 33 19.00 7.03 5.19
C GLY A 33 18.62 7.62 6.56
N ARG A 34 17.77 8.67 6.60
CA ARG A 34 17.32 9.31 7.84
C ARG A 34 15.90 8.88 8.24
N ARG A 35 15.23 8.09 7.42
CA ARG A 35 13.91 7.55 7.79
C ARG A 35 14.05 6.51 8.90
N GLY A 36 13.03 6.43 9.74
CA GLY A 36 12.79 5.32 10.65
C GLY A 36 11.88 4.30 10.00
N ASP A 37 10.93 3.78 10.78
CA ASP A 37 10.06 2.68 10.32
C ASP A 37 8.93 3.12 9.37
N PHE A 38 8.77 4.43 9.14
CA PHE A 38 7.71 5.03 8.30
C PHE A 38 8.24 5.52 6.95
N CYS A 39 7.36 6.02 6.08
CA CYS A 39 7.72 6.60 4.80
C CYS A 39 8.73 7.74 4.92
N PHE A 40 8.60 8.58 5.96
CA PHE A 40 9.49 9.70 6.22
C PHE A 40 9.70 9.90 7.73
N GLY A 41 10.96 10.10 8.14
CA GLY A 41 11.30 10.34 9.54
C GLY A 41 10.85 9.20 10.48
N GLY A 42 10.60 9.52 11.75
CA GLY A 42 10.33 8.52 12.81
C GLY A 42 8.89 8.47 13.31
N ARG A 43 7.93 9.11 12.63
CA ARG A 43 6.50 9.12 13.02
C ARG A 43 5.65 8.99 11.76
N PRO A 44 4.48 8.33 11.82
CA PRO A 44 3.59 8.22 10.67
C PRO A 44 3.11 9.61 10.24
N GLY A 45 3.07 9.83 8.94
CA GLY A 45 2.64 11.07 8.33
C GLY A 45 1.70 10.83 7.14
N LEU A 46 1.53 11.88 6.33
CA LEU A 46 0.59 11.85 5.21
C LEU A 46 0.93 10.75 4.20
N ALA A 47 2.23 10.52 3.93
CA ALA A 47 2.66 9.48 3.00
C ALA A 47 2.22 8.08 3.44
N ASP A 48 2.29 7.78 4.74
CA ASP A 48 1.85 6.50 5.30
C ASP A 48 0.33 6.32 5.20
N VAL A 49 -0.43 7.40 5.39
CA VAL A 49 -1.90 7.42 5.23
C VAL A 49 -2.33 7.09 3.80
N TYR A 50 -1.54 7.47 2.79
CA TYR A 50 -1.80 7.06 1.39
C TYR A 50 -1.24 5.67 1.06
N LEU A 51 -0.11 5.30 1.65
CA LEU A 51 0.54 4.02 1.35
C LEU A 51 -0.28 2.83 1.84
N VAL A 52 -0.76 2.85 3.08
CA VAL A 52 -1.47 1.69 3.68
C VAL A 52 -2.71 1.27 2.85
N PRO A 53 -3.62 2.18 2.46
CA PRO A 53 -4.74 1.82 1.58
C PRO A 53 -4.30 1.33 0.19
N GLN A 54 -3.19 1.85 -0.34
CA GLN A 54 -2.65 1.42 -1.63
C GLN A 54 -2.06 0.01 -1.56
N VAL A 55 -1.42 -0.36 -0.44
CA VAL A 55 -0.93 -1.72 -0.17
C VAL A 55 -2.08 -2.70 -0.03
N GLU A 56 -3.13 -2.34 0.71
CA GLU A 56 -4.35 -3.17 0.80
C GLU A 56 -5.04 -3.35 -0.55
N SER A 57 -5.09 -2.29 -1.37
CA SER A 57 -5.60 -2.39 -2.74
C SER A 57 -4.75 -3.34 -3.59
N ALA A 58 -3.42 -3.27 -3.48
CA ALA A 58 -2.50 -4.18 -4.17
C ALA A 58 -2.71 -5.65 -3.75
N ARG A 59 -2.91 -5.92 -2.46
CA ARG A 59 -3.27 -7.25 -1.94
C ARG A 59 -4.60 -7.75 -2.53
N ARG A 60 -5.61 -6.87 -2.60
CA ARG A 60 -6.92 -7.18 -3.18
C ARG A 60 -6.84 -7.55 -4.66
N PHE A 61 -5.93 -6.94 -5.41
CA PHE A 61 -5.65 -7.27 -6.81
C PHE A 61 -4.58 -8.35 -6.99
N GLN A 62 -4.21 -9.07 -5.92
CA GLN A 62 -3.25 -10.18 -5.91
C GLN A 62 -1.85 -9.80 -6.46
N VAL A 63 -1.42 -8.55 -6.26
CA VAL A 63 -0.07 -8.10 -6.60
C VAL A 63 0.92 -8.65 -5.56
N ASP A 64 2.00 -9.28 -6.02
CA ASP A 64 3.07 -9.77 -5.14
C ASP A 64 3.91 -8.59 -4.59
N LEU A 65 3.83 -8.40 -3.27
CA LEU A 65 4.55 -7.34 -2.56
C LEU A 65 5.98 -7.73 -2.18
N SER A 66 6.40 -8.97 -2.40
CA SER A 66 7.75 -9.45 -2.06
C SER A 66 8.87 -8.65 -2.74
N ARG A 67 8.54 -7.98 -3.86
CA ARG A 67 9.42 -7.08 -4.61
C ARG A 67 9.74 -5.78 -3.89
N TRP A 68 8.91 -5.34 -2.93
CA TRP A 68 9.03 -4.06 -2.24
C TRP A 68 9.10 -4.23 -0.70
N PRO A 69 10.21 -4.80 -0.19
CA PRO A 69 10.34 -5.12 1.23
C PRO A 69 10.28 -3.90 2.15
N ARG A 70 10.68 -2.70 1.70
CA ARG A 70 10.59 -1.49 2.52
C ARG A 70 9.17 -0.98 2.62
N ILE A 71 8.42 -0.98 1.52
CA ILE A 71 6.98 -0.70 1.52
C ILE A 71 6.27 -1.67 2.47
N ALA A 72 6.57 -2.96 2.38
CA ALA A 72 5.98 -3.97 3.27
C ALA A 72 6.33 -3.71 4.76
N ALA A 73 7.55 -3.28 5.05
CA ALA A 73 7.96 -2.92 6.40
C ALA A 73 7.22 -1.68 6.94
N VAL A 74 7.02 -0.65 6.10
CA VAL A 74 6.26 0.55 6.48
C VAL A 74 4.79 0.20 6.75
N ASP A 75 4.18 -0.61 5.90
CA ASP A 75 2.81 -1.09 6.08
C ASP A 75 2.66 -1.85 7.40
N ALA A 76 3.59 -2.76 7.72
CA ALA A 76 3.61 -3.48 8.98
C ALA A 76 3.78 -2.54 10.20
N ALA A 77 4.67 -1.54 10.11
CA ALA A 77 4.88 -0.56 11.17
C ALA A 77 3.61 0.30 11.41
N CYS A 78 2.92 0.71 10.34
CA CYS A 78 1.66 1.43 10.44
C CYS A 78 0.55 0.55 11.03
N GLY A 79 0.44 -0.70 10.58
CA GLY A 79 -0.56 -1.67 11.07
C GLY A 79 -0.42 -2.02 12.56
N ALA A 80 0.75 -1.80 13.16
CA ALA A 80 0.96 -1.97 14.60
C ALA A 80 0.36 -0.83 15.44
N LEU A 81 -0.06 0.29 14.83
CA LEU A 81 -0.61 1.45 15.53
C LEU A 81 -2.14 1.38 15.60
N ASP A 82 -2.69 1.59 16.79
CA ASP A 82 -4.15 1.64 17.03
C ASP A 82 -4.91 2.55 16.05
N ALA A 83 -4.29 3.67 15.65
CA ALA A 83 -4.90 4.63 14.73
C ALA A 83 -5.18 4.01 13.35
N PHE A 84 -4.25 3.21 12.82
CA PHE A 84 -4.42 2.52 11.53
C PHE A 84 -5.32 1.30 11.68
N GLN A 85 -5.24 0.57 12.80
CA GLN A 85 -6.13 -0.58 13.06
C GLN A 85 -7.60 -0.16 13.08
N ARG A 86 -7.94 0.95 13.75
CA ARG A 86 -9.31 1.49 13.75
C ARG A 86 -9.76 2.04 12.39
N ALA A 87 -8.82 2.46 11.55
CA ALA A 87 -9.11 2.96 10.20
C ALA A 87 -9.22 1.83 9.16
N ALA A 88 -8.91 0.58 9.52
CA ALA A 88 -8.99 -0.54 8.60
C ALA A 88 -10.43 -0.74 8.09
N PRO A 89 -10.64 -1.13 6.82
CA PRO A 89 -11.97 -1.31 6.24
C PRO A 89 -12.87 -2.26 7.04
N ALA A 90 -12.29 -3.32 7.62
CA ALA A 90 -13.01 -4.31 8.42
C ALA A 90 -13.55 -3.78 9.77
N GLN A 91 -13.13 -2.57 10.20
CA GLN A 91 -13.56 -1.94 11.44
C GLN A 91 -14.55 -0.79 11.20
N GLN A 92 -14.96 -0.56 9.95
CA GLN A 92 -15.92 0.49 9.64
C GLN A 92 -17.35 0.05 9.99
N PRO A 93 -18.21 0.95 10.52
CA PRO A 93 -19.59 0.62 10.92
C PRO A 93 -20.43 0.05 9.77
N ASP A 94 -20.06 0.37 8.54
CA ASP A 94 -20.78 0.06 7.31
C ASP A 94 -20.25 -1.21 6.62
N ALA A 95 -19.31 -1.92 7.26
CA ALA A 95 -18.67 -3.11 6.70
C ALA A 95 -19.51 -4.40 6.82
N GLY A 96 -20.77 -4.30 7.27
CA GLY A 96 -21.71 -5.41 7.48
C GLY A 96 -22.95 -5.36 6.59
#